data_AF-A0A2W5TYA0-F1
#
_entry.id   AF-A0A2W5TYA0-F1
#
_cell.length_a   1.000
_cell.length_b   1.000
_cell.length_c   1.000
_cell.angle_alpha   90.00
_cell.angle_beta   90.00
_cell.angle_gamma   90.00
#
_symmetry.space_group_name_H-M   'P 1'
#
loop_
_entity.id
_entity.type
_entity.pdbx_description
1 polymer ?
#
loop_
_entity_poly.entity_id
_entity_poly.type
_entity_poly.pdbx_seq_one_letter_code
_entity_poly.pdbx_strand_id
1 'polypeptide(L)'
;MRATAVLVLLSLSAVSRADCPRPEGVKAGSVATRGDAERLKFLSARVTDESAAATRWTGGWGGAYGLFTIVQLAVAPLFPEEERPDWYWGAFSTAVGVAFSILDPLEVLSGGPGFARRAASATPDSTCALLADGERMLREGAAHEATGRKWYVHLANVLFNAGIGVVLGLAHNRWVSGAINAAVGLAIGEATIFTSPNGLGDALVAYESGAPVVTFRVVPAAGPGVGVLLTF
;
A
#
# COMPACT_ATOMS: atom_id res chain seq x y z
N MET A 1 -3.33 -32.75 -75.64
CA MET A 1 -4.17 -32.18 -74.56
C MET A 1 -3.24 -31.79 -73.41
N ARG A 2 -3.02 -30.49 -73.18
CA ARG A 2 -2.16 -29.98 -72.10
C ARG A 2 -3.05 -29.33 -71.05
N ALA A 3 -3.07 -29.90 -69.85
CA ALA A 3 -3.86 -29.41 -68.73
C ALA A 3 -3.10 -28.24 -68.05
N THR A 4 -3.70 -27.06 -68.05
CA THR A 4 -3.18 -25.88 -67.37
C THR A 4 -3.69 -25.90 -65.93
N ALA A 5 -2.79 -26.12 -64.96
CA ALA A 5 -3.11 -26.02 -63.54
C ALA A 5 -3.05 -24.55 -63.11
N VAL A 6 -4.19 -24.01 -62.67
CA VAL A 6 -4.29 -22.67 -62.08
C VAL A 6 -4.09 -22.79 -60.58
N LEU A 7 -2.98 -22.25 -60.07
CA LEU A 7 -2.72 -22.15 -58.63
C LEU A 7 -3.41 -20.89 -58.09
N VAL A 8 -4.41 -21.07 -57.23
CA VAL A 8 -5.05 -19.97 -56.49
C VAL A 8 -4.25 -19.73 -55.21
N LEU A 9 -3.53 -18.61 -55.14
CA LEU A 9 -2.82 -18.15 -53.95
C LEU A 9 -3.81 -17.44 -53.01
N LEU A 10 -4.29 -18.16 -51.99
CA LEU A 10 -5.06 -17.58 -50.88
C LEU A 10 -4.14 -16.70 -50.04
N SER A 11 -4.31 -15.38 -50.17
CA SER A 11 -3.62 -14.38 -49.36
C SER A 11 -4.27 -14.36 -47.96
N LEU A 12 -3.63 -14.99 -46.98
CA LEU A 12 -4.01 -14.86 -45.57
C LEU A 12 -3.62 -13.46 -45.09
N SER A 13 -4.54 -12.52 -45.19
CA SER A 13 -4.42 -11.22 -44.52
C SER A 13 -4.40 -11.48 -43.01
N ALA A 14 -3.22 -11.42 -42.40
CA ALA A 14 -3.10 -11.41 -40.96
C ALA A 14 -3.82 -10.16 -40.44
N VAL A 15 -4.99 -10.35 -39.83
CA VAL A 15 -5.67 -9.30 -39.07
C VAL A 15 -4.75 -8.96 -37.92
N SER A 16 -3.99 -7.86 -38.07
CA SER A 16 -3.20 -7.30 -36.98
C SER A 16 -4.19 -6.82 -35.93
N ARG A 17 -4.18 -7.46 -34.75
CA ARG A 17 -5.01 -7.02 -33.62
C ARG A 17 -4.55 -5.60 -33.27
N ALA A 18 -5.49 -4.66 -33.16
CA ALA A 18 -5.13 -3.31 -32.73
C ALA A 18 -4.49 -3.38 -31.34
N ASP A 19 -3.29 -2.84 -31.20
CA ASP A 19 -2.64 -2.66 -29.91
C ASP A 19 -3.57 -1.92 -28.95
N CYS A 20 -3.58 -2.32 -27.67
CA CYS A 20 -4.35 -1.61 -26.67
C CYS A 20 -3.86 -0.17 -26.51
N PRO A 21 -4.77 0.79 -26.20
CA PRO A 21 -4.39 2.18 -25.98
C PRO A 21 -3.24 2.32 -24.97
N ARG A 22 -2.36 3.27 -25.25
CA ARG A 22 -1.23 3.62 -24.37
C ARG A 22 -1.53 4.94 -23.68
N PRO A 23 -1.10 5.12 -22.42
CA PRO A 23 -1.20 6.41 -21.76
C PRO A 23 -0.42 7.49 -22.52
N GLU A 24 -0.92 8.72 -22.47
CA GLU A 24 -0.22 9.87 -23.04
C GLU A 24 1.06 10.18 -22.24
N GLY A 25 2.08 10.74 -22.90
CA GLY A 25 3.30 11.21 -22.24
C GLY A 25 4.31 10.13 -21.81
N VAL A 26 4.09 8.86 -22.16
CA VAL A 26 5.02 7.76 -21.84
C VAL A 26 6.34 7.89 -22.59
N LYS A 27 7.47 7.68 -21.89
CA LYS A 27 8.80 7.79 -22.49
C LYS A 27 9.21 6.50 -23.21
N ALA A 28 10.01 6.62 -24.25
CA ALA A 28 10.62 5.47 -24.92
C ALA A 28 11.41 4.60 -23.92
N GLY A 29 11.23 3.28 -24.00
CA GLY A 29 11.88 2.32 -23.08
C GLY A 29 11.11 2.10 -21.76
N SER A 30 10.00 2.80 -21.52
CA SER A 30 9.12 2.54 -20.38
C SER A 30 8.36 1.22 -20.52
N VAL A 31 7.83 0.70 -19.41
CA VAL A 31 7.00 -0.51 -19.46
C VAL A 31 5.73 -0.28 -20.31
N ALA A 32 5.16 0.93 -20.28
CA ALA A 32 3.98 1.27 -21.07
C ALA A 32 4.21 1.20 -22.59
N THR A 33 5.47 1.25 -23.06
CA THR A 33 5.82 1.08 -24.48
C THR A 33 6.00 -0.37 -24.92
N ARG A 34 6.00 -1.31 -23.97
CA ARG A 34 6.15 -2.75 -24.25
C ARG A 34 4.87 -3.37 -24.81
N GLY A 35 4.96 -4.64 -25.22
CA GLY A 35 3.80 -5.40 -25.67
C GLY A 35 2.75 -5.58 -24.58
N ASP A 36 1.48 -5.71 -24.98
CA ASP A 36 0.33 -5.74 -24.06
C ASP A 36 0.41 -6.86 -23.02
N ALA A 37 0.94 -8.04 -23.40
CA ALA A 37 1.16 -9.14 -22.46
C ALA A 37 2.22 -8.81 -21.39
N GLU A 38 3.28 -8.07 -21.76
CA GLU A 38 4.33 -7.67 -20.81
C GLU A 38 3.83 -6.57 -19.87
N ARG A 39 3.08 -5.60 -20.40
CA ARG A 39 2.40 -4.57 -19.60
C ARG A 39 1.47 -5.20 -18.58
N LEU A 40 0.60 -6.11 -19.02
CA LEU A 40 -0.37 -6.76 -18.14
C LEU A 40 0.33 -7.61 -17.07
N LYS A 41 1.40 -8.33 -17.45
CA LYS A 41 2.22 -9.09 -16.49
C LYS A 41 2.87 -8.18 -15.45
N PHE A 42 3.41 -7.03 -15.87
CA PHE A 42 4.00 -6.05 -14.96
C PHE A 42 2.96 -5.51 -13.97
N LEU A 43 1.82 -5.04 -14.48
CA LEU A 43 0.73 -4.51 -13.65
C LEU A 43 0.23 -5.57 -12.66
N SER A 44 0.00 -6.80 -13.14
CA SER A 44 -0.47 -7.90 -12.30
C SER A 44 0.52 -8.22 -11.19
N ALA A 45 1.82 -8.24 -11.49
CA ALA A 45 2.85 -8.52 -10.49
C ALA A 45 2.91 -7.41 -9.43
N ARG A 46 2.97 -6.14 -9.85
CA ARG A 46 3.13 -5.00 -8.93
C ARG A 46 1.92 -4.78 -8.04
N VAL A 47 0.72 -4.84 -8.61
CA VAL A 47 -0.53 -4.68 -7.85
C VAL A 47 -0.71 -5.83 -6.84
N THR A 48 -0.35 -7.07 -7.21
CA THR A 48 -0.43 -8.22 -6.29
C THR A 48 0.58 -8.11 -5.15
N ASP A 49 1.80 -7.76 -5.48
CA ASP A 49 2.88 -7.64 -4.50
C ASP A 49 2.58 -6.50 -3.50
N GLU A 50 2.08 -5.36 -3.98
CA GLU A 50 1.70 -4.26 -3.08
C GLU A 50 0.48 -4.60 -2.23
N SER A 51 -0.54 -5.24 -2.81
CA SER A 51 -1.71 -5.72 -2.05
C SER A 51 -1.27 -6.65 -0.89
N ALA A 52 -0.30 -7.53 -1.13
CA ALA A 52 0.24 -8.40 -0.08
C ALA A 52 1.05 -7.62 0.97
N ALA A 53 1.84 -6.63 0.56
CA ALA A 53 2.61 -5.77 1.47
C ALA A 53 1.68 -4.94 2.37
N ALA A 54 0.69 -4.28 1.78
CA ALA A 54 -0.33 -3.54 2.50
C ALA A 54 -1.10 -4.44 3.47
N THR A 55 -1.44 -5.68 3.08
CA THR A 55 -2.19 -6.59 3.96
C THR A 55 -1.37 -6.94 5.19
N ARG A 56 -0.09 -7.26 5.01
CA ARG A 56 0.83 -7.53 6.13
C ARG A 56 1.03 -6.32 7.01
N TRP A 57 1.20 -5.13 6.41
CA TRP A 57 1.39 -3.89 7.15
C TRP A 57 0.16 -3.54 8.00
N THR A 58 -1.03 -3.58 7.38
CA THR A 58 -2.31 -3.27 8.05
C THR A 58 -2.61 -4.27 9.16
N GLY A 59 -2.43 -5.57 8.89
CA GLY A 59 -2.60 -6.63 9.89
C GLY A 59 -1.58 -6.53 11.03
N GLY A 60 -0.32 -6.20 10.71
CA GLY A 60 0.74 -6.04 11.70
C GLY A 60 0.49 -4.87 12.65
N TRP A 61 0.32 -3.66 12.12
CA TRP A 61 0.06 -2.47 12.92
C TRP A 61 -1.31 -2.50 13.59
N GLY A 62 -2.37 -2.90 12.87
CA GLY A 62 -3.70 -3.05 13.44
C GLY A 62 -3.75 -4.08 14.57
N GLY A 63 -3.07 -5.22 14.42
CA GLY A 63 -2.92 -6.23 15.46
C GLY A 63 -2.14 -5.71 16.67
N ALA A 64 -1.04 -5.01 16.46
CA ALA A 64 -0.25 -4.41 17.54
C ALA A 64 -1.05 -3.36 18.32
N TYR A 65 -1.72 -2.43 17.63
CA TYR A 65 -2.60 -1.44 18.26
C TYR A 65 -3.76 -2.09 19.02
N GLY A 66 -4.38 -3.13 18.44
CA GLY A 66 -5.44 -3.89 19.09
C GLY A 66 -4.96 -4.56 20.38
N LEU A 67 -3.81 -5.25 20.32
CA LEU A 67 -3.20 -5.89 21.48
C LEU A 67 -2.87 -4.87 22.58
N PHE A 68 -2.23 -3.76 22.24
CA PHE A 68 -1.90 -2.72 23.22
C PHE A 68 -3.15 -2.09 23.83
N THR A 69 -4.23 -1.90 23.06
CA THR A 69 -5.50 -1.40 23.60
C THR A 69 -6.07 -2.36 24.64
N ILE A 70 -6.12 -3.66 24.32
CA ILE A 70 -6.64 -4.69 25.22
C ILE A 70 -5.78 -4.79 26.49
N VAL A 71 -4.45 -4.88 26.35
CA VAL A 71 -3.53 -4.99 27.48
C VAL A 71 -3.70 -3.80 28.42
N GLN A 72 -3.68 -2.58 27.89
CA GLN A 72 -3.79 -1.37 28.70
C GLN A 72 -5.12 -1.32 29.47
N LEU A 73 -6.25 -1.64 28.83
CA LEU A 73 -7.55 -1.69 29.50
C LEU A 73 -7.63 -2.80 30.56
N ALA A 74 -7.04 -3.97 30.29
CA ALA A 74 -7.09 -5.11 31.20
C ALA A 74 -6.27 -4.88 32.47
N VAL A 75 -5.10 -4.21 32.36
CA VAL A 75 -4.22 -3.98 33.49
C VAL A 75 -4.50 -2.68 34.24
N ALA A 76 -5.16 -1.69 33.62
CA ALA A 76 -5.44 -0.40 34.26
C ALA A 76 -6.02 -0.51 35.68
N PRO A 77 -6.99 -1.41 35.99
CA PRO A 77 -7.57 -1.52 37.34
C PRO A 77 -6.57 -2.00 38.41
N LEU A 78 -5.46 -2.62 38.00
CA LEU A 78 -4.42 -3.15 38.89
C LEU A 78 -3.49 -2.05 39.44
N PHE A 79 -3.56 -0.85 38.86
CA PHE A 79 -2.73 0.30 39.27
C PHE A 79 -3.49 1.25 40.22
N PRO A 80 -2.76 2.04 41.03
CA PRO A 80 -3.31 3.10 41.87
C PRO A 80 -4.17 4.09 41.06
N GLU A 81 -5.18 4.71 41.68
CA GLU A 81 -6.14 5.58 40.99
C GLU A 81 -5.49 6.76 40.27
N GLU A 82 -4.41 7.29 40.84
CA GLU A 82 -3.57 8.33 40.25
C GLU A 82 -2.83 7.89 38.97
N GLU A 83 -2.58 6.58 38.83
CA GLU A 83 -1.87 5.99 37.69
C GLU A 83 -2.80 5.56 36.55
N ARG A 84 -4.08 5.29 36.85
CA ARG A 84 -5.07 4.80 35.88
C ARG A 84 -5.27 5.71 34.65
N PRO A 85 -5.24 7.05 34.75
CA PRO A 85 -5.40 7.91 33.58
C PRO A 85 -4.37 7.64 32.46
N ASP A 86 -3.13 7.28 32.78
CA ASP A 86 -2.12 6.98 31.75
C ASP A 86 -2.53 5.78 30.92
N TRP A 87 -3.00 4.73 31.58
CA TRP A 87 -3.44 3.49 30.93
C TRP A 87 -4.68 3.71 30.05
N TYR A 88 -5.63 4.54 30.50
CA TYR A 88 -6.83 4.83 29.70
C TYR A 88 -6.52 5.74 28.50
N TRP A 89 -5.69 6.76 28.67
CA TRP A 89 -5.29 7.63 27.55
C TRP A 89 -4.38 6.91 26.56
N GLY A 90 -3.50 6.04 27.04
CA GLY A 90 -2.72 5.14 26.20
C GLY A 90 -3.60 4.16 25.44
N ALA A 91 -4.60 3.55 26.09
CA ALA A 91 -5.58 2.68 25.43
C ALA A 91 -6.41 3.43 24.38
N PHE A 92 -6.85 4.65 24.69
CA PHE A 92 -7.55 5.51 23.74
C PHE A 92 -6.69 5.81 22.52
N SER A 93 -5.42 6.19 22.73
CA SER A 93 -4.47 6.47 21.65
C SER A 93 -4.28 5.25 20.73
N THR A 94 -4.08 4.06 21.30
CA THR A 94 -3.94 2.84 20.50
C THR A 94 -5.24 2.42 19.82
N ALA A 95 -6.39 2.67 20.44
CA ALA A 95 -7.70 2.41 19.83
C ALA A 95 -7.95 3.29 18.60
N VAL A 96 -7.51 4.56 18.64
CA VAL A 96 -7.51 5.44 17.46
C VAL A 96 -6.64 4.86 16.34
N GLY A 97 -5.47 4.30 16.67
CA GLY A 97 -4.63 3.56 15.71
C GLY A 97 -5.35 2.37 15.05
N VAL A 98 -6.12 1.59 15.83
CA VAL A 98 -6.97 0.52 15.28
C VAL A 98 -8.04 1.09 14.34
N ALA A 99 -8.70 2.17 14.74
CA ALA A 99 -9.76 2.79 13.94
C ALA A 99 -9.22 3.25 12.58
N PHE A 100 -8.04 3.88 12.53
CA PHE A 100 -7.40 4.26 11.26
C PHE A 100 -7.13 3.05 10.36
N SER A 101 -6.61 1.94 10.92
CA SER A 101 -6.35 0.71 10.14
C SER A 101 -7.61 0.06 9.56
N ILE A 102 -8.79 0.33 10.14
CA ILE A 102 -10.08 -0.22 9.68
C ILE A 102 -10.79 0.74 8.71
N LEU A 103 -10.74 2.04 8.99
CA LEU A 103 -11.51 3.06 8.26
C LEU A 103 -10.83 3.53 6.98
N ASP A 104 -9.51 3.46 6.91
CA ASP A 104 -8.72 3.79 5.72
C ASP A 104 -7.91 2.56 5.27
N PRO A 105 -8.58 1.45 4.90
CA PRO A 105 -7.85 0.32 4.36
C PRO A 105 -7.29 0.75 3.00
N LEU A 106 -5.96 0.80 2.87
CA LEU A 106 -5.26 1.02 1.58
C LEU A 106 -6.06 0.35 0.45
N GLU A 107 -6.70 1.10 -0.45
CA GLU A 107 -7.70 0.54 -1.39
C GLU A 107 -7.15 -0.61 -2.26
N VAL A 108 -5.84 -0.59 -2.48
CA VAL A 108 -5.02 -1.62 -3.15
C VAL A 108 -5.12 -2.99 -2.47
N LEU A 109 -5.42 -3.04 -1.17
CA LEU A 109 -5.48 -4.23 -0.33
C LEU A 109 -6.38 -5.34 -0.89
N SER A 110 -7.56 -4.98 -1.42
CA SER A 110 -8.58 -5.98 -1.76
C SER A 110 -8.53 -6.44 -3.23
N GLY A 111 -8.01 -5.58 -4.12
CA GLY A 111 -8.11 -5.79 -5.56
C GLY A 111 -7.05 -6.72 -6.16
N GLY A 112 -5.87 -6.83 -5.55
CA GLY A 112 -4.69 -7.43 -6.19
C GLY A 112 -4.84 -8.90 -6.61
N PRO A 113 -5.15 -9.83 -5.69
CA PRO A 113 -5.39 -11.22 -6.05
C PRO A 113 -6.54 -11.41 -7.05
N GLY A 114 -7.57 -10.57 -6.97
CA GLY A 114 -8.69 -10.58 -7.91
C GLY A 114 -8.29 -10.13 -9.31
N PHE A 115 -7.47 -9.08 -9.40
CA PHE A 115 -6.88 -8.60 -10.65
C PHE A 115 -5.96 -9.65 -11.27
N ALA A 116 -5.05 -10.24 -10.50
CA ALA A 116 -4.12 -11.26 -10.99
C ALA A 116 -4.83 -12.49 -11.55
N ARG A 117 -5.91 -12.97 -10.92
CA ARG A 117 -6.72 -14.07 -11.46
C ARG A 117 -7.32 -13.73 -12.82
N ARG A 118 -7.87 -12.51 -12.97
CA ARG A 118 -8.43 -12.05 -14.25
C ARG A 118 -7.35 -11.83 -15.32
N ALA A 119 -6.19 -11.31 -14.93
CA ALA A 119 -5.05 -11.12 -15.81
C ALA A 119 -4.48 -12.47 -16.32
N ALA A 120 -4.43 -13.50 -15.47
CA ALA A 120 -3.99 -14.83 -15.84
C ALA A 120 -4.93 -15.53 -16.84
N SER A 121 -6.23 -15.20 -16.82
CA SER A 121 -7.23 -15.69 -17.77
C SER A 121 -7.55 -14.69 -18.88
N ALA A 122 -6.67 -13.71 -19.13
CA ALA A 122 -6.86 -12.71 -20.16
C ALA A 122 -7.05 -13.37 -21.52
N THR A 123 -8.16 -13.03 -22.18
CA THR A 123 -8.36 -13.34 -23.58
C THR A 123 -7.91 -12.13 -24.38
N PRO A 124 -7.56 -12.33 -25.66
CA PRO A 124 -7.21 -11.20 -26.50
C PRO A 124 -8.31 -10.13 -26.66
N ASP A 125 -9.58 -10.42 -26.30
CA ASP A 125 -10.67 -9.43 -26.25
C ASP A 125 -10.75 -8.70 -24.90
N SER A 126 -10.30 -9.31 -23.80
CA SER A 126 -10.32 -8.70 -22.46
C SER A 126 -9.02 -8.00 -22.09
N THR A 127 -7.92 -8.23 -22.82
CA THR A 127 -6.59 -7.64 -22.53
C THR A 127 -6.64 -6.13 -22.37
N CYS A 128 -7.28 -5.39 -23.28
CA CYS A 128 -7.29 -3.92 -23.21
C CYS A 128 -8.05 -3.40 -22.00
N ALA A 129 -9.17 -4.05 -21.63
CA ALA A 129 -9.92 -3.69 -20.43
C ALA A 129 -9.12 -3.99 -19.15
N LEU A 130 -8.40 -5.12 -19.12
CA LEU A 130 -7.54 -5.48 -17.99
C LEU A 130 -6.32 -4.57 -17.87
N LEU A 131 -5.74 -4.12 -18.98
CA LEU A 131 -4.69 -3.12 -18.99
C LEU A 131 -5.19 -1.80 -18.41
N ALA A 132 -6.33 -1.28 -18.90
CA ALA A 132 -6.90 -0.05 -18.39
C ALA A 132 -7.21 -0.13 -16.89
N ASP A 133 -7.73 -1.26 -16.42
CA ASP A 133 -8.01 -1.51 -15.01
C ASP A 133 -6.74 -1.56 -14.17
N GLY A 134 -5.70 -2.29 -14.61
CA GLY A 134 -4.43 -2.37 -13.91
C GLY A 134 -3.69 -1.02 -13.85
N GLU A 135 -3.74 -0.24 -14.93
CA GLU A 135 -3.17 1.11 -14.97
C GLU A 135 -3.91 2.08 -14.04
N ARG A 136 -5.23 1.96 -13.94
CA ARG A 136 -6.03 2.71 -12.98
C ARG A 136 -5.62 2.36 -11.55
N MET A 137 -5.58 1.06 -11.22
CA MET A 137 -5.16 0.59 -9.88
C MET A 137 -3.75 1.07 -9.53
N LEU A 138 -2.83 1.08 -10.49
CA LEU A 138 -1.46 1.57 -10.30
C LEU A 138 -1.45 3.07 -9.97
N ARG A 139 -2.20 3.90 -10.70
CA ARG A 139 -2.23 5.37 -10.47
C ARG A 139 -2.95 5.73 -9.18
N GLU A 140 -4.10 5.13 -8.93
CA GLU A 140 -4.88 5.35 -7.70
C GLU A 140 -4.06 4.91 -6.47
N GLY A 141 -3.44 3.72 -6.54
CA GLY A 141 -2.57 3.22 -5.48
C GLY A 141 -1.35 4.11 -5.23
N ALA A 142 -0.64 4.51 -6.28
CA ALA A 142 0.50 5.43 -6.16
C ALA A 142 0.10 6.79 -5.57
N ALA A 143 -1.07 7.32 -5.94
CA ALA A 143 -1.58 8.58 -5.39
C ALA A 143 -1.96 8.47 -3.91
N HIS A 144 -2.53 7.33 -3.51
CA HIS A 144 -2.87 7.04 -2.12
C HIS A 144 -1.61 6.88 -1.25
N GLU A 145 -0.62 6.09 -1.71
CA GLU A 145 0.70 5.95 -1.07
C GLU A 145 1.39 7.30 -0.89
N ALA A 146 1.37 8.15 -1.91
CA ALA A 146 1.96 9.49 -1.84
C ALA A 146 1.24 10.38 -0.81
N THR A 147 -0.08 10.25 -0.67
CA THR A 147 -0.91 11.02 0.26
C THR A 147 -0.64 10.64 1.71
N GLY A 148 -0.52 9.34 2.01
CA GLY A 148 -0.23 8.83 3.35
C GLY A 148 1.15 9.21 3.91
N ARG A 149 2.03 9.77 3.07
CA ARG A 149 3.41 10.15 3.42
C ARG A 149 3.68 11.65 3.30
N LYS A 150 2.63 12.47 3.10
CA LYS A 150 2.80 13.93 3.04
C LYS A 150 3.11 14.49 4.42
N TRP A 151 3.81 15.63 4.45
CA TRP A 151 4.23 16.33 5.67
C TRP A 151 3.09 16.58 6.67
N TYR A 152 1.85 16.80 6.18
CA TYR A 152 0.71 17.05 7.07
C TYR A 152 0.28 15.80 7.84
N VAL A 153 0.60 14.58 7.36
CA VAL A 153 0.33 13.33 8.09
C VAL A 153 1.27 13.24 9.30
N HIS A 154 2.54 13.55 9.11
CA HIS A 154 3.52 13.66 10.21
C HIS A 154 3.11 14.76 11.20
N LEU A 155 2.68 15.92 10.71
CA LEU A 155 2.20 16.99 11.58
C LEU A 155 0.96 16.55 12.39
N ALA A 156 0.01 15.85 11.76
CA ALA A 156 -1.16 15.32 12.45
C ALA A 156 -0.75 14.31 13.56
N ASN A 157 0.22 13.44 13.29
CA ASN A 157 0.80 12.54 14.28
C ASN A 157 1.42 13.29 15.47
N VAL A 158 2.22 14.34 15.19
CA VAL A 158 2.82 15.19 16.23
C VAL A 158 1.74 15.87 17.08
N LEU A 159 0.75 16.50 16.45
CA LEU A 159 -0.31 17.23 17.15
C LEU A 159 -1.19 16.31 18.00
N PHE A 160 -1.53 15.12 17.48
CA PHE A 160 -2.30 14.13 18.22
C PHE A 160 -1.57 13.70 19.49
N ASN A 161 -0.30 13.31 19.38
CA ASN A 161 0.49 12.84 20.52
C ASN A 161 0.82 13.96 21.52
N ALA A 162 1.11 15.17 21.03
CA ALA A 162 1.25 16.35 21.88
C ALA A 162 -0.05 16.63 22.66
N GLY A 163 -1.20 16.49 21.99
CA GLY A 163 -2.52 16.64 22.62
C GLY A 163 -2.73 15.68 23.78
N ILE A 164 -2.41 14.38 23.61
CA ILE A 164 -2.47 13.38 24.69
C ILE A 164 -1.57 13.79 25.87
N GLY A 165 -0.33 14.21 25.58
CA GLY A 165 0.61 14.66 26.62
C GLY A 165 0.11 15.89 27.39
N VAL A 166 -0.47 16.87 26.69
CA VAL A 166 -1.06 18.08 27.29
C VAL A 166 -2.26 17.74 28.16
N VAL A 167 -3.12 16.82 27.72
CA VAL A 167 -4.28 16.38 28.52
C VAL A 167 -3.83 15.70 29.82
N LEU A 168 -2.85 14.80 29.76
CA LEU A 168 -2.27 14.18 30.97
C LEU A 168 -1.63 15.21 31.91
N GLY A 169 -0.90 16.18 31.36
CA GLY A 169 -0.28 17.26 32.13
C GLY A 169 -1.30 18.16 32.83
N LEU A 170 -2.29 18.67 32.10
CA LEU A 170 -3.24 19.66 32.63
C LEU A 170 -4.40 19.05 33.41
N ALA A 171 -5.01 17.97 32.91
CA ALA A 171 -6.20 17.40 33.54
C ALA A 171 -5.88 16.46 34.70
N HIS A 172 -4.69 15.85 34.70
CA HIS A 172 -4.29 14.84 35.69
C HIS A 172 -3.03 15.22 36.48
N ASN A 173 -2.42 16.38 36.22
CA ASN A 173 -1.15 16.81 36.84
C ASN A 173 0.02 15.83 36.59
N ARG A 174 0.05 15.17 35.43
CA ARG A 174 1.03 14.12 35.10
C ARG A 174 1.95 14.50 33.96
N TRP A 175 2.68 15.60 34.10
CA TRP A 175 3.55 16.12 33.04
C TRP A 175 4.62 15.15 32.55
N VAL A 176 5.27 14.42 33.46
CA VAL A 176 6.32 13.45 33.10
C VAL A 176 5.70 12.28 32.30
N SER A 177 4.62 11.70 32.81
CA SER A 177 3.86 10.67 32.08
C SER A 177 3.35 11.16 30.74
N GLY A 178 2.83 12.38 30.68
CA GLY A 178 2.33 13.00 29.45
C GLY A 178 3.44 13.15 28.41
N ALA A 179 4.62 13.60 28.82
CA ALA A 179 5.78 13.70 27.94
C ALA A 179 6.24 12.32 27.42
N ILE A 180 6.26 11.30 28.28
CA ILE A 180 6.60 9.93 27.89
C ILE A 180 5.58 9.37 26.90
N ASN A 181 4.28 9.51 27.18
CA ASN A 181 3.21 9.05 26.29
C ASN A 181 3.29 9.75 24.92
N ALA A 182 3.47 11.07 24.91
CA ALA A 182 3.62 11.83 23.68
C ALA A 182 4.85 11.37 22.86
N ALA A 183 6.00 11.16 23.52
CA ALA A 183 7.22 10.72 22.84
C ALA A 183 7.10 9.30 22.28
N VAL A 184 6.55 8.37 23.06
CA VAL A 184 6.36 6.97 22.64
C VAL A 184 5.34 6.90 21.50
N GLY A 185 4.20 7.58 21.63
CA GLY A 185 3.18 7.60 20.60
C GLY A 185 3.64 8.28 19.31
N LEU A 186 4.45 9.34 19.40
CA LEU A 186 5.10 9.96 18.24
C LEU A 186 6.04 8.97 17.55
N ALA A 187 6.91 8.29 18.31
CA ALA A 187 7.84 7.32 17.74
C ALA A 187 7.12 6.15 17.05
N ILE A 188 6.05 5.62 17.67
CA ILE A 188 5.22 4.56 17.09
C ILE A 188 4.49 5.05 15.83
N GLY A 189 3.92 6.25 15.87
CA GLY A 189 3.23 6.85 14.72
C GLY A 189 4.17 7.11 13.54
N GLU A 190 5.37 7.64 13.80
CA GLU A 190 6.40 7.82 12.78
C GLU A 190 6.88 6.49 12.21
N ALA A 191 7.07 5.47 13.06
CA ALA A 191 7.40 4.12 12.59
C ALA A 191 6.28 3.54 11.70
N THR A 192 5.02 3.79 12.05
CA THR A 192 3.85 3.36 11.27
C THR A 192 3.88 4.02 9.89
N ILE A 193 3.99 5.36 9.82
CA ILE A 193 4.04 6.13 8.57
C ILE A 193 5.27 5.74 7.73
N PHE A 194 6.45 5.64 8.36
CA PHE A 194 7.68 5.33 7.65
C PHE A 194 7.66 3.96 6.98
N THR A 195 7.09 2.96 7.68
CA THR A 195 6.97 1.58 7.18
C THR A 195 5.78 1.35 6.26
N SER A 196 4.95 2.37 6.01
CA SER A 196 3.82 2.25 5.09
C SER A 196 4.32 1.83 3.70
N PRO A 197 3.65 0.88 3.02
CA PRO A 197 3.99 0.52 1.65
C PRO A 197 3.95 1.73 0.70
N ASN A 198 4.84 1.73 -0.28
CA ASN A 198 5.03 2.83 -1.25
C ASN A 198 5.52 2.31 -2.62
N GLY A 199 5.33 1.03 -2.90
CA GLY A 199 5.91 0.37 -4.06
C GLY A 199 5.25 0.74 -5.39
N LEU A 200 3.99 1.20 -5.37
CA LEU A 200 3.28 1.60 -6.58
C LEU A 200 3.74 2.95 -7.10
N GLY A 201 4.21 3.85 -6.24
CA GLY A 201 4.89 5.09 -6.67
C GLY A 201 6.08 4.79 -7.60
N ASP A 202 7.00 3.93 -7.15
CA ASP A 202 8.16 3.53 -7.96
C ASP A 202 7.75 2.73 -9.21
N ALA A 203 6.74 1.87 -9.08
CA ALA A 203 6.21 1.12 -10.21
C ALA A 203 5.56 2.03 -11.26
N LEU A 204 4.90 3.12 -10.86
CA LEU A 204 4.31 4.10 -11.76
C LEU A 204 5.40 4.85 -12.53
N VAL A 205 6.47 5.29 -11.84
CA VAL A 205 7.63 5.91 -12.50
C VAL A 205 8.26 4.95 -13.50
N ALA A 206 8.47 3.68 -13.14
CA ALA A 206 8.98 2.69 -14.09
C ALA A 206 8.01 2.45 -15.26
N TYR A 207 6.71 2.47 -14.99
CA TYR A 207 5.68 2.26 -16.01
C TYR A 207 5.67 3.37 -17.05
N GLU A 208 5.78 4.62 -16.63
CA GLU A 208 5.64 5.80 -17.49
C GLU A 208 6.97 6.29 -18.05
N SER A 209 8.05 6.22 -17.26
CA SER A 209 9.35 6.82 -17.61
C SER A 209 10.48 5.82 -17.82
N GLY A 210 10.28 4.53 -17.54
CA GLY A 210 11.29 3.48 -17.75
C GLY A 210 12.45 3.48 -16.74
N ALA A 211 12.28 4.15 -15.59
CA ALA A 211 13.24 4.04 -14.50
C ALA A 211 13.26 2.60 -13.94
N PRO A 212 14.40 2.13 -13.40
CA PRO A 212 14.43 0.87 -12.68
C PRO A 212 13.51 0.95 -11.46
N VAL A 213 12.78 -0.13 -11.18
CA VAL A 213 12.01 -0.22 -9.93
C VAL A 213 12.96 -0.64 -8.82
N VAL A 214 13.12 0.18 -7.79
CA VAL A 214 13.89 -0.15 -6.60
C VAL A 214 12.94 -0.15 -5.42
N THR A 215 12.54 -1.33 -4.95
CA THR A 215 11.61 -1.43 -3.82
C THR A 215 12.38 -1.67 -2.53
N PHE A 216 12.40 -0.67 -1.64
CA PHE A 216 12.92 -0.82 -0.29
C PHE A 216 11.76 -1.11 0.68
N ARG A 217 11.75 -2.28 1.32
CA ARG A 217 10.68 -2.66 2.26
C ARG A 217 11.19 -2.91 3.66
N VAL A 218 10.50 -2.28 4.59
CA VAL A 218 10.61 -2.55 6.02
C VAL A 218 9.27 -3.13 6.46
N VAL A 219 9.27 -4.41 6.83
CA VAL A 219 8.06 -5.11 7.28
C VAL A 219 8.20 -5.39 8.78
N PRO A 220 7.15 -5.14 9.58
CA PRO A 220 7.13 -5.62 10.95
C PRO A 220 7.26 -7.15 10.93
N ALA A 221 8.24 -7.70 11.66
CA ALA A 221 8.38 -9.15 11.77
C ALA A 221 7.16 -9.72 12.50
N ALA A 222 6.87 -11.01 12.31
CA ALA A 222 5.81 -11.71 13.04
C ALA A 222 6.11 -11.92 14.55
N GLY A 223 6.98 -11.08 15.13
CA GLY A 223 7.46 -11.06 16.50
C GLY A 223 8.08 -9.70 16.83
N PRO A 224 8.71 -9.50 18.00
CA PRO A 224 9.34 -8.23 18.36
C PRO A 224 10.59 -8.03 17.50
N GLY A 225 10.45 -7.37 16.35
CA GLY A 225 11.55 -7.11 15.43
C GLY A 225 11.12 -6.41 14.16
N VAL A 226 12.08 -5.74 13.52
CA VAL A 226 11.92 -5.11 12.21
C VAL A 226 12.69 -5.96 11.20
N GLY A 227 12.00 -6.48 10.18
CA GLY A 227 12.64 -7.20 9.07
C GLY A 227 12.85 -6.25 7.88
N VAL A 228 14.06 -6.22 7.33
CA VAL A 228 14.35 -5.52 6.07
C VAL A 228 14.31 -6.54 4.94
N LEU A 229 13.44 -6.32 3.95
CA LEU A 229 13.38 -7.12 2.73
C LEU A 229 13.84 -6.24 1.56
N LEU A 230 14.94 -6.62 0.93
CA LEU A 230 15.40 -6.05 -0.33
C LEU A 230 14.97 -6.99 -1.45
N THR A 231 14.17 -6.47 -2.39
CA THR A 231 13.80 -7.18 -3.62
C THR A 231 14.26 -6.35 -4.81
N PHE A 232 15.12 -6.95 -5.65
CA PHE A 232 15.59 -6.39 -6.92
C PHE A 232 14.67 -6.79 -8.06
#